data_AF-A0A226EBL0-F1
#
_entry.id   AF-A0A226EBL0-F1
#
_cell.length_a   1.000
_cell.length_b   1.000
_cell.length_c   1.000
_cell.angle_alpha   90.00
_cell.angle_beta   90.00
_cell.angle_gamma   90.00
#
_symmetry.space_group_name_H-M   'P 1'
#
loop_
_entity.id
_entity.type
_entity.pdbx_description
1 polymer ?
#
loop_
_entity_poly.entity_id
_entity_poly.type
_entity_poly.pdbx_seq_one_letter_code
_entity_poly.pdbx_strand_id
1 'polypeptide(L)'
;MWRAEAFRNFRRSILATHRNLLHTGYFISWDEKKRCATPLEKGWHYRIFQICALFCIFVVMPTVILRLYQLLSRGGADVVEIWFAYLCIVYLWLGVHYLWYFVWPEGVKKFVHVYASLLSLEKKLQGMIPSQIYKFRRDVIKTTAIRNISIIITLFFYAFDYLVPMFSFVVAFSPQNPITNLVTSTKLVSEENIFLTKLIGGLIVSTTGALTASTLSIGILLVMYGIVTLYLWTLFLVPSDKSALSFDTGVKIYRALRVMTLVQFDLSRDLVLPLMHHFYAVVWATMAIYCVMIQVIVSGKVTPFSMLVCVTMILVAGYVEWFAIAIVAKGTTLSKTFILEARRNHEKNKYRRRILRSLLPNYINLEFVSSVETMQEGIDMEYFANFLERVTSNTISLLLARN
;
A
#
# COMPACT_ATOMS: atom_id res chain seq x y z
N MET A 1 -5.03 1.47 20.89
CA MET A 1 -6.04 2.19 20.10
C MET A 1 -6.63 1.38 18.94
N TRP A 2 -5.83 0.89 17.98
CA TRP A 2 -6.31 0.13 16.80
C TRP A 2 -5.73 -1.30 16.71
N ARG A 3 -5.04 -1.73 17.77
CA ARG A 3 -4.41 -3.04 17.89
C ARG A 3 -5.28 -4.22 17.48
N ALA A 4 -6.54 -4.26 17.94
CA ALA A 4 -7.40 -5.43 17.75
C ALA A 4 -7.86 -5.55 16.29
N GLU A 5 -8.19 -4.42 15.67
CA GLU A 5 -8.57 -4.33 14.28
C GLU A 5 -7.38 -4.64 13.36
N ALA A 6 -6.20 -4.09 13.66
CA ALA A 6 -4.96 -4.38 12.94
C ALA A 6 -4.60 -5.87 13.01
N PHE A 7 -4.70 -6.46 14.19
CA PHE A 7 -4.50 -7.89 14.41
C PHE A 7 -5.47 -8.75 13.60
N ARG A 8 -6.76 -8.39 13.60
CA ARG A 8 -7.79 -9.10 12.83
C ARG A 8 -7.51 -9.02 11.32
N ASN A 9 -7.19 -7.82 10.81
CA ASN A 9 -6.87 -7.65 9.40
C ASN A 9 -5.60 -8.40 9.03
N PHE A 10 -4.58 -8.41 9.89
CA PHE A 10 -3.32 -9.09 9.60
C PHE A 10 -3.46 -10.61 9.57
N ARG A 11 -4.18 -11.18 10.55
CA ARG A 11 -4.56 -12.59 10.52
C ARG A 11 -5.35 -12.92 9.25
N ARG A 12 -6.33 -12.10 8.89
CA ARG A 12 -7.14 -12.30 7.68
C ARG A 12 -6.28 -12.29 6.42
N SER A 13 -5.38 -11.32 6.26
CA SER A 13 -4.51 -11.23 5.08
C SER A 13 -3.52 -12.39 4.99
N ILE A 14 -3.01 -12.91 6.11
CA ILE A 14 -2.19 -14.14 6.12
C ILE A 14 -3.01 -15.33 5.64
N LEU A 15 -4.22 -15.53 6.18
CA LEU A 15 -5.09 -16.64 5.77
C LEU A 15 -5.55 -16.51 4.31
N ALA A 16 -5.83 -15.29 3.85
CA ALA A 16 -6.14 -15.01 2.47
C ALA A 16 -4.95 -15.34 1.55
N THR A 17 -3.73 -14.99 1.97
CA THR A 17 -2.49 -15.36 1.26
C THR A 17 -2.36 -16.87 1.12
N HIS A 18 -2.60 -17.62 2.19
CA HIS A 18 -2.57 -19.08 2.15
C HIS A 18 -3.58 -19.63 1.15
N ARG A 19 -4.83 -19.16 1.22
CA ARG A 19 -5.91 -19.60 0.31
C ARG A 19 -5.61 -19.26 -1.15
N ASN A 20 -5.18 -18.03 -1.41
CA ASN A 20 -4.86 -17.52 -2.75
C ASN A 20 -3.70 -18.29 -3.40
N LEU A 21 -2.87 -18.95 -2.59
CA LEU A 21 -1.74 -19.77 -3.02
C LEU A 21 -1.99 -21.27 -2.79
N LEU A 22 -3.27 -21.66 -2.65
CA LEU A 22 -3.71 -23.05 -2.47
C LEU A 22 -3.00 -23.77 -1.32
N HIS A 23 -2.60 -23.04 -0.28
CA HIS A 23 -1.81 -23.51 0.86
C HIS A 23 -0.44 -24.12 0.49
N THR A 24 0.07 -23.84 -0.72
CA THR A 24 1.32 -24.43 -1.21
C THR A 24 2.52 -23.52 -0.99
N GLY A 25 2.43 -22.24 -1.36
CA GLY A 25 3.52 -21.27 -1.25
C GLY A 25 3.18 -20.12 -0.33
N TYR A 26 3.79 -20.00 0.85
CA TYR A 26 3.63 -18.85 1.74
C TYR A 26 4.89 -18.61 2.57
N PHE A 27 5.06 -17.38 3.05
CA PHE A 27 6.26 -16.93 3.78
C PHE A 27 5.99 -16.60 5.25
N ILE A 28 4.72 -16.40 5.65
CA ILE A 28 4.31 -16.15 7.03
C ILE A 28 3.21 -17.14 7.40
N SER A 29 3.30 -17.74 8.58
CA SER A 29 2.23 -18.53 9.20
C SER A 29 1.66 -17.82 10.42
N TRP A 30 0.41 -18.14 10.75
CA TRP A 30 -0.25 -17.62 11.94
C TRP A 30 -0.29 -18.67 13.04
N ASP A 31 0.27 -18.38 14.21
CA ASP A 31 0.21 -19.25 15.39
C ASP A 31 -1.01 -18.86 16.25
N GLU A 32 -2.05 -19.70 16.24
CA GLU A 32 -3.27 -19.46 17.03
C GLU A 32 -3.05 -19.51 18.54
N LYS A 33 -2.09 -20.31 19.01
CA LYS A 33 -1.80 -20.45 20.44
C LYS A 33 -1.09 -19.20 20.95
N LYS A 34 -0.07 -18.74 20.21
CA LYS A 34 0.71 -17.55 20.58
C LYS A 34 0.04 -16.25 20.15
N ARG A 35 -0.99 -16.31 19.29
CA ARG A 35 -1.64 -15.15 18.69
C ARG A 35 -0.59 -14.24 18.05
N CYS A 36 0.27 -14.82 17.22
CA CYS A 36 1.32 -14.07 16.54
C CYS A 36 1.61 -14.63 15.15
N ALA A 37 2.08 -13.77 14.25
CA ALA A 37 2.70 -14.22 13.02
C ALA A 37 4.06 -14.85 13.31
N THR A 38 4.40 -15.87 12.54
CA THR A 38 5.65 -16.61 12.60
C THR A 38 6.29 -16.59 11.21
N PRO A 39 7.54 -16.12 11.07
CA PRO A 39 8.22 -16.15 9.79
C PRO A 39 8.57 -17.60 9.44
N LEU A 40 8.33 -18.01 8.20
CA LEU A 40 8.85 -19.29 7.72
C LEU A 40 10.27 -19.10 7.23
N GLU A 41 11.25 -19.63 7.98
CA GLU A 41 12.67 -19.50 7.60
C GLU A 41 13.10 -20.60 6.62
N LYS A 42 12.53 -21.79 6.79
CA LYS A 42 12.86 -23.02 6.07
C LYS A 42 11.59 -23.83 5.90
N GLY A 43 11.58 -24.72 4.91
CA GLY A 43 10.47 -25.62 4.64
C GLY A 43 9.99 -25.52 3.19
N TRP A 44 9.20 -26.52 2.79
CA TRP A 44 8.71 -26.65 1.43
C TRP A 44 7.84 -25.45 1.01
N HIS A 45 6.95 -24.99 1.90
CA HIS A 45 6.06 -23.87 1.62
C HIS A 45 6.78 -22.57 1.29
N TYR A 46 7.83 -22.24 2.06
CA TYR A 46 8.60 -21.03 1.81
C TYR A 46 9.46 -21.15 0.55
N ARG A 47 10.03 -22.33 0.28
CA ARG A 47 10.79 -22.58 -0.96
C ARG A 47 9.90 -22.45 -2.19
N ILE A 48 8.67 -22.98 -2.16
CA ILE A 48 7.71 -22.78 -3.26
C ILE A 48 7.44 -21.29 -3.45
N PHE A 49 7.17 -20.55 -2.37
CA PHE A 49 6.96 -19.10 -2.46
C PHE A 49 8.15 -18.40 -3.13
N GLN A 50 9.39 -18.70 -2.72
CA GLN A 50 10.60 -18.12 -3.30
C GLN A 50 10.72 -18.43 -4.79
N ILE A 51 10.51 -19.70 -5.18
CA ILE A 51 10.57 -20.12 -6.59
C ILE A 51 9.49 -19.38 -7.41
N CYS A 52 8.25 -19.33 -6.93
CA CYS A 52 7.16 -18.64 -7.62
C CYS A 52 7.40 -17.13 -7.73
N ALA A 53 7.92 -16.49 -6.68
CA ALA A 53 8.25 -15.07 -6.68
C ALA A 53 9.40 -14.75 -7.64
N LEU A 54 10.47 -15.57 -7.65
CA LEU A 54 11.58 -15.43 -8.61
C LEU A 54 11.11 -15.68 -10.05
N PHE A 55 10.26 -16.70 -10.27
CA PHE A 55 9.64 -16.97 -11.57
C PHE A 55 8.78 -15.79 -12.05
N CYS A 56 8.00 -15.18 -11.15
CA CYS A 56 7.23 -13.97 -11.44
C CYS A 56 8.14 -12.82 -11.92
N ILE A 57 9.23 -12.55 -11.19
CA ILE A 57 10.14 -11.43 -11.47
C ILE A 57 10.96 -11.68 -12.74
N PHE A 58 11.54 -12.87 -12.91
CA PHE A 58 12.51 -13.15 -13.97
C PHE A 58 11.91 -13.76 -15.23
N VAL A 59 10.70 -14.30 -15.18
CA VAL A 59 10.06 -14.94 -16.34
C VAL A 59 8.78 -14.23 -16.72
N VAL A 60 7.79 -14.16 -15.82
CA VAL A 60 6.47 -13.60 -16.15
C VAL A 60 6.59 -12.13 -16.54
N MET A 61 7.23 -11.31 -15.72
CA MET A 61 7.34 -9.87 -15.97
C MET A 61 8.05 -9.54 -17.30
N PRO A 62 9.25 -10.08 -17.62
CA PRO A 62 9.87 -9.89 -18.93
C PRO A 62 9.01 -10.37 -20.10
N THR A 63 8.29 -11.48 -19.92
CA THR A 63 7.38 -12.03 -20.95
C THR A 63 6.25 -11.05 -21.28
N VAL A 64 5.64 -10.44 -20.27
CA VAL A 64 4.58 -9.44 -20.49
C VAL A 64 5.16 -8.16 -21.12
N ILE A 65 6.34 -7.71 -20.69
CA ILE A 65 7.04 -6.56 -21.31
C ILE A 65 7.34 -6.83 -22.79
N LEU A 66 7.86 -8.01 -23.12
CA LEU A 66 8.12 -8.41 -24.50
C LEU A 66 6.84 -8.43 -25.32
N ARG A 67 5.73 -8.93 -24.77
CA ARG A 67 4.42 -8.89 -25.44
C ARG A 67 3.95 -7.46 -25.69
N LEU A 68 4.06 -6.57 -24.70
CA LEU A 68 3.69 -5.16 -24.88
C LEU A 68 4.54 -4.52 -25.99
N TYR A 69 5.85 -4.75 -25.98
CA TYR A 69 6.74 -4.27 -27.03
C TYR A 69 6.30 -4.74 -28.42
N GLN A 70 6.02 -6.05 -28.60
CA GLN A 70 5.53 -6.59 -29.87
C GLN A 70 4.20 -5.96 -30.33
N LEU A 71 3.28 -5.71 -29.39
CA LEU A 71 2.00 -5.05 -29.70
C LEU A 71 2.21 -3.61 -30.18
N LEU A 72 3.12 -2.87 -29.55
CA LEU A 72 3.45 -1.50 -29.93
C LEU A 72 4.21 -1.44 -31.27
N SER A 73 5.08 -2.41 -31.56
CA SER A 73 5.90 -2.42 -32.79
C SER A 73 5.15 -2.85 -34.05
N ARG A 74 4.14 -3.72 -33.96
CA ARG A 74 3.48 -4.29 -35.16
C ARG A 74 2.56 -3.30 -35.89
N GLY A 75 2.10 -2.24 -35.24
CA GLY A 75 1.07 -1.35 -35.76
C GLY A 75 -0.30 -2.05 -35.87
N GLY A 76 -1.39 -1.34 -35.56
CA GLY A 76 -2.74 -1.90 -35.66
C GLY A 76 -3.09 -2.99 -34.64
N ALA A 77 -2.34 -3.12 -33.55
CA ALA A 77 -2.69 -4.00 -32.44
C ALA A 77 -4.03 -3.59 -31.79
N ASP A 78 -4.80 -4.58 -31.31
CA ASP A 78 -6.02 -4.31 -30.55
C ASP A 78 -5.68 -3.53 -29.28
N VAL A 79 -6.33 -2.37 -29.13
CA VAL A 79 -6.17 -1.48 -27.98
C VAL A 79 -6.51 -2.20 -26.67
N VAL A 80 -7.45 -3.15 -26.69
CA VAL A 80 -7.80 -3.93 -25.49
C VAL A 80 -6.64 -4.83 -25.08
N GLU A 81 -5.92 -5.45 -26.02
CA GLU A 81 -4.73 -6.26 -25.68
C GLU A 81 -3.61 -5.39 -25.08
N ILE A 82 -3.41 -4.18 -25.60
CA ILE A 82 -2.44 -3.23 -25.04
C ILE A 82 -2.80 -2.89 -23.60
N TRP A 83 -4.08 -2.63 -23.32
CA TRP A 83 -4.56 -2.37 -21.95
C TRP A 83 -4.29 -3.54 -21.00
N PHE A 84 -4.60 -4.76 -21.42
CA PHE A 84 -4.36 -5.96 -20.60
C PHE A 84 -2.87 -6.16 -20.29
N ALA A 85 -2.01 -6.04 -21.30
CA ALA A 85 -0.56 -6.13 -21.12
C ALA A 85 -0.03 -5.03 -20.20
N TYR A 86 -0.50 -3.80 -20.39
CA TYR A 86 -0.12 -2.65 -19.57
C TYR A 86 -0.55 -2.84 -18.10
N LEU A 87 -1.81 -3.17 -17.85
CA LEU A 87 -2.33 -3.45 -16.51
C LEU A 87 -1.52 -4.54 -15.80
N CYS A 88 -1.18 -5.62 -16.52
CA CYS A 88 -0.33 -6.67 -15.98
C CYS A 88 1.06 -6.15 -15.61
N ILE A 89 1.71 -5.35 -16.48
CA ILE A 89 3.04 -4.80 -16.20
C ILE A 89 3.01 -3.92 -14.96
N VAL A 90 2.09 -2.96 -14.87
CA VAL A 90 2.09 -2.04 -13.72
C VAL A 90 1.77 -2.80 -12.44
N TYR A 91 0.81 -3.73 -12.49
CA TYR A 91 0.47 -4.55 -11.34
C TYR A 91 1.65 -5.39 -10.85
N LEU A 92 2.36 -6.07 -11.75
CA LEU A 92 3.58 -6.82 -11.42
C LEU A 92 4.68 -5.89 -10.93
N TRP A 93 4.87 -4.72 -11.55
CA TRP A 93 5.88 -3.74 -11.15
C TRP A 93 5.69 -3.26 -9.71
N LEU A 94 4.45 -2.94 -9.31
CA LEU A 94 4.13 -2.59 -7.93
C LEU A 94 4.46 -3.77 -6.98
N GLY A 95 4.16 -4.99 -7.41
CA GLY A 95 4.41 -6.23 -6.68
C GLY A 95 5.88 -6.59 -6.49
N VAL A 96 6.72 -6.31 -7.49
CA VAL A 96 8.14 -6.75 -7.54
C VAL A 96 8.90 -6.33 -6.30
N HIS A 97 8.71 -5.10 -5.80
CA HIS A 97 9.40 -4.62 -4.59
C HIS A 97 9.09 -5.48 -3.36
N TYR A 98 7.81 -5.84 -3.18
CA TYR A 98 7.38 -6.68 -2.06
C TYR A 98 7.78 -8.14 -2.24
N LEU A 99 7.62 -8.67 -3.46
CA LEU A 99 8.05 -10.03 -3.79
C LEU A 99 9.54 -10.17 -3.51
N TRP A 100 10.35 -9.24 -4.01
CA TRP A 100 11.79 -9.21 -3.79
C TRP A 100 12.14 -9.15 -2.31
N TYR A 101 11.48 -8.27 -1.55
CA TYR A 101 11.71 -8.15 -0.11
C TYR A 101 11.39 -9.46 0.64
N PHE A 102 10.29 -10.15 0.31
CA PHE A 102 9.88 -11.39 1.00
C PHE A 102 10.55 -12.67 0.48
N VAL A 103 11.16 -12.64 -0.70
CA VAL A 103 12.01 -13.75 -1.21
C VAL A 103 13.17 -14.01 -0.25
N TRP A 104 13.67 -12.97 0.43
CA TRP A 104 14.77 -13.10 1.37
C TRP A 104 14.29 -13.43 2.80
N PRO A 105 14.87 -14.44 3.48
CA PRO A 105 14.47 -14.82 4.83
C PRO A 105 14.58 -13.66 5.83
N GLU A 106 15.61 -12.82 5.68
CA GLU A 106 15.82 -11.66 6.54
C GLU A 106 14.72 -10.62 6.39
N GLY A 107 14.20 -10.41 5.18
CA GLY A 107 13.07 -9.50 4.95
C GLY A 107 11.82 -9.97 5.68
N VAL A 108 11.50 -11.27 5.60
CA VAL A 108 10.36 -11.87 6.31
C VAL A 108 10.53 -11.76 7.84
N LYS A 109 11.71 -12.07 8.37
CA LYS A 109 12.02 -11.95 9.81
C LYS A 109 11.91 -10.51 10.29
N LYS A 110 12.55 -9.57 9.58
CA LYS A 110 12.51 -8.14 9.88
C LYS A 110 11.06 -7.63 9.88
N PHE A 111 10.26 -8.03 8.89
CA PHE A 111 8.86 -7.64 8.79
C PHE A 111 8.02 -8.12 9.98
N VAL A 112 8.09 -9.41 10.33
CA VAL A 112 7.37 -9.97 11.47
C VAL A 112 7.85 -9.34 12.78
N HIS A 113 9.17 -9.12 12.92
CA HIS A 113 9.75 -8.47 14.10
C HIS A 113 9.28 -7.02 14.25
N VAL A 114 9.25 -6.25 13.17
CA VAL A 114 8.73 -4.87 13.16
C VAL A 114 7.26 -4.88 13.56
N TYR A 115 6.43 -5.74 12.97
CA TYR A 115 5.02 -5.86 13.35
C TYR A 115 4.84 -6.18 14.85
N ALA A 116 5.56 -7.19 15.35
CA ALA A 116 5.53 -7.55 16.77
C ALA A 116 5.99 -6.38 17.68
N SER A 117 7.02 -5.65 17.26
CA SER A 117 7.55 -4.49 17.98
C SER A 117 6.54 -3.35 18.04
N LEU A 118 5.82 -3.07 16.95
CA LEU A 118 4.77 -2.06 16.92
C LEU A 118 3.60 -2.43 17.84
N LEU A 119 3.16 -3.69 17.82
CA LEU A 119 2.11 -4.18 18.73
C LEU A 119 2.55 -4.10 20.20
N SER A 120 3.80 -4.45 20.49
CA SER A 120 4.39 -4.36 21.83
C SER A 120 4.48 -2.91 22.31
N LEU A 121 4.90 -2.01 21.41
CA LEU A 121 4.96 -0.58 21.67
C LEU A 121 3.58 -0.01 21.97
N GLU A 122 2.56 -0.36 21.17
CA GLU A 122 1.17 0.04 21.43
C GLU A 122 0.66 -0.49 22.79
N LYS A 123 1.00 -1.74 23.15
CA LYS A 123 0.69 -2.31 24.47
C LYS A 123 1.37 -1.52 25.59
N LYS A 124 2.65 -1.15 25.41
CA LYS A 124 3.42 -0.35 26.37
C LYS A 124 2.81 1.04 26.53
N LEU A 125 2.43 1.70 25.44
CA LEU A 125 1.74 3.00 25.46
C LEU A 125 0.43 2.93 26.27
N GLN A 126 -0.37 1.89 26.04
CA GLN A 126 -1.60 1.66 26.82
C GLN A 126 -1.31 1.46 28.31
N GLY A 127 -0.22 0.76 28.66
CA GLY A 127 0.20 0.54 30.04
C GLY A 127 0.71 1.78 30.77
N MET A 128 1.09 2.85 30.05
CA MET A 128 1.54 4.11 30.66
C MET A 128 0.38 4.97 31.21
N ILE A 129 -0.87 4.61 30.89
CA ILE A 129 -2.04 5.44 31.16
C ILE A 129 -2.95 4.72 32.17
N PRO A 130 -3.46 5.40 33.21
CA PRO A 130 -4.48 4.85 34.09
C PRO A 130 -5.70 4.34 33.29
N SER A 131 -6.21 3.17 33.65
CA SER A 131 -7.26 2.47 32.89
C SER A 131 -8.53 3.31 32.71
N GLN A 132 -8.88 4.13 33.70
CA GLN A 132 -10.03 5.04 33.67
C GLN A 132 -9.86 6.14 32.59
N ILE A 133 -8.71 6.82 32.59
CA ILE A 133 -8.39 7.87 31.60
C ILE A 133 -8.32 7.27 30.20
N TYR A 134 -7.70 6.10 30.06
CA TYR A 134 -7.62 5.41 28.78
C TYR A 134 -9.00 5.05 28.22
N LYS A 135 -9.88 4.45 29.02
CA LYS A 135 -11.25 4.11 28.58
C LYS A 135 -12.02 5.35 28.17
N PHE A 136 -12.07 6.37 29.03
CA PHE A 136 -12.79 7.62 28.76
C PHE A 136 -12.34 8.28 27.45
N ARG A 137 -11.04 8.54 27.27
CA ARG A 137 -10.51 9.16 26.05
C ARG A 137 -10.68 8.27 24.82
N ARG A 138 -10.49 6.95 24.97
CA ARG A 138 -10.68 6.00 23.87
C ARG A 138 -12.12 6.01 23.37
N ASP A 139 -13.10 6.03 24.27
CA ASP A 139 -14.52 5.98 23.88
C ASP A 139 -14.93 7.23 23.09
N VAL A 140 -14.43 8.40 23.47
CA VAL A 140 -14.62 9.65 22.70
C VAL A 140 -14.01 9.55 21.29
N ILE A 141 -12.82 8.98 21.16
CA ILE A 141 -12.16 8.81 19.86
C ILE A 141 -12.81 7.68 19.03
N LYS A 142 -13.37 6.68 19.71
CA LYS A 142 -13.93 5.46 19.10
C LYS A 142 -15.21 5.73 18.33
N THR A 143 -16.04 6.70 18.74
CA THR A 143 -17.36 6.91 18.14
C THR A 143 -17.30 7.31 16.67
N THR A 144 -16.27 8.06 16.24
CA THR A 144 -16.20 8.55 14.85
C THR A 144 -14.90 8.18 14.14
N ALA A 145 -13.74 8.54 14.68
CA ALA A 145 -12.47 8.42 13.96
C ALA A 145 -12.05 6.95 13.75
N ILE A 146 -12.04 6.14 14.82
CA ILE A 146 -11.66 4.72 14.72
C ILE A 146 -12.62 3.97 13.81
N ARG A 147 -13.93 4.23 13.94
CA ARG A 147 -14.97 3.56 13.15
C ARG A 147 -14.78 3.84 11.66
N ASN A 148 -14.66 5.10 11.27
CA ASN A 148 -14.53 5.49 9.87
C ASN A 148 -13.25 4.91 9.24
N ILE A 149 -12.12 5.03 9.94
CA ILE A 149 -10.84 4.45 9.48
C ILE A 149 -10.95 2.93 9.37
N SER A 150 -11.55 2.27 10.35
CA SER A 150 -11.68 0.81 10.34
C SER A 150 -12.58 0.32 9.21
N ILE A 151 -13.68 1.02 8.90
CA ILE A 151 -14.57 0.68 7.78
C ILE A 151 -13.79 0.79 6.47
N ILE A 152 -13.13 1.94 6.25
CA ILE A 152 -12.32 2.22 5.07
C ILE A 152 -11.26 1.12 4.87
N ILE A 153 -10.47 0.84 5.89
CA ILE A 153 -9.37 -0.11 5.80
C ILE A 153 -9.89 -1.54 5.62
N THR A 154 -10.96 -1.90 6.33
CA THR A 154 -11.54 -3.24 6.22
C THR A 154 -12.08 -3.48 4.81
N LEU A 155 -12.75 -2.48 4.22
CA LEU A 155 -13.26 -2.53 2.84
C LEU A 155 -12.11 -2.61 1.83
N PHE A 156 -11.09 -1.78 1.98
CA PHE A 156 -9.89 -1.81 1.14
C PHE A 156 -9.23 -3.19 1.13
N PHE A 157 -8.93 -3.75 2.30
CA PHE A 157 -8.33 -5.09 2.38
C PHE A 157 -9.30 -6.20 1.98
N TYR A 158 -10.61 -6.01 2.11
CA TYR A 158 -11.57 -6.97 1.58
C TYR A 158 -11.54 -6.99 0.04
N ALA A 159 -11.46 -5.82 -0.59
CA ALA A 159 -11.28 -5.75 -2.04
C ALA A 159 -9.97 -6.41 -2.48
N PHE A 160 -8.86 -6.14 -1.78
CA PHE A 160 -7.56 -6.77 -2.08
C PHE A 160 -7.55 -8.28 -1.85
N ASP A 161 -8.11 -8.77 -0.75
CA ASP A 161 -8.05 -10.18 -0.37
C ASP A 161 -8.99 -11.07 -1.22
N TYR A 162 -10.05 -10.50 -1.82
CA TYR A 162 -11.11 -11.25 -2.50
C TYR A 162 -11.39 -10.81 -3.95
N LEU A 163 -11.51 -9.51 -4.21
CA LEU A 163 -11.84 -9.01 -5.55
C LEU A 163 -10.63 -9.07 -6.49
N VAL A 164 -9.43 -8.71 -6.01
CA VAL A 164 -8.23 -8.67 -6.84
C VAL A 164 -7.82 -10.06 -7.34
N PRO A 165 -7.82 -11.15 -6.53
CA PRO A 165 -7.57 -12.50 -7.03
C PRO A 165 -8.63 -12.95 -8.05
N MET A 166 -9.90 -12.61 -7.83
CA MET A 166 -10.98 -12.92 -8.77
C MET A 166 -10.80 -12.18 -10.11
N PHE A 167 -10.44 -10.89 -10.07
CA PHE A 167 -10.08 -10.14 -11.26
C PHE A 167 -8.86 -10.73 -11.97
N SER A 168 -7.83 -11.13 -11.23
CA SER A 168 -6.63 -11.79 -11.77
C SER A 168 -6.99 -13.11 -12.47
N PHE A 169 -7.94 -13.88 -11.94
CA PHE A 169 -8.45 -15.09 -12.57
C PHE A 169 -9.18 -14.77 -13.88
N VAL A 170 -10.07 -13.76 -13.89
CA VAL A 170 -10.78 -13.34 -15.11
C VAL A 170 -9.79 -12.88 -16.20
N VAL A 171 -8.80 -12.08 -15.82
CA VAL A 171 -7.72 -11.64 -16.74
C VAL A 171 -6.90 -12.80 -17.25
N ALA A 172 -6.59 -13.77 -16.41
CA ALA A 172 -5.77 -14.91 -16.76
C ALA A 172 -6.44 -15.83 -17.78
N PHE A 173 -7.75 -16.00 -17.72
CA PHE A 173 -8.50 -16.84 -18.66
C PHE A 173 -9.18 -16.05 -19.78
N SER A 174 -8.91 -14.74 -19.88
CA SER A 174 -9.41 -13.94 -20.99
C SER A 174 -8.66 -14.27 -22.30
N PRO A 175 -9.30 -14.08 -23.46
CA PRO A 175 -8.61 -14.15 -24.76
C PRO A 175 -7.47 -13.13 -24.92
N GLN A 176 -7.40 -12.12 -24.04
CA GLN A 176 -6.39 -11.05 -24.06
C GLN A 176 -5.24 -11.32 -23.08
N ASN A 177 -5.12 -12.53 -22.52
CA ASN A 177 -3.99 -12.87 -21.65
C ASN A 177 -2.66 -12.69 -22.41
N PRO A 178 -1.76 -11.79 -21.96
CA PRO A 178 -0.55 -11.44 -22.69
C PRO A 178 0.44 -12.59 -22.82
N ILE A 179 0.53 -13.49 -21.83
CA ILE A 179 1.45 -14.63 -21.87
C ILE A 179 0.96 -15.66 -22.87
N THR A 180 -0.31 -16.04 -22.75
CA THR A 180 -0.93 -17.02 -23.64
C THR A 180 -0.89 -16.55 -25.10
N ASN A 181 -1.20 -15.27 -25.35
CA ASN A 181 -1.17 -14.70 -26.68
C ASN A 181 0.24 -14.60 -27.26
N LEU A 182 1.24 -14.34 -26.43
CA LEU A 182 2.63 -14.40 -26.87
C LEU A 182 2.99 -15.81 -27.34
N VAL A 183 2.74 -16.83 -26.51
CA VAL A 183 3.09 -18.23 -26.82
C VAL A 183 2.39 -18.70 -28.09
N THR A 184 1.09 -18.46 -28.23
CA THR A 184 0.34 -18.88 -29.43
C THR A 184 0.80 -18.11 -30.68
N SER A 185 1.18 -16.83 -30.56
CA SER A 185 1.64 -16.02 -31.70
C SER A 185 3.00 -16.43 -32.27
N THR A 186 3.82 -17.12 -31.47
CA THR A 186 5.17 -17.58 -31.91
C THR A 186 5.14 -18.87 -32.71
N LYS A 187 3.98 -19.51 -32.90
CA LYS A 187 3.82 -20.84 -33.53
C LYS A 187 4.70 -21.94 -32.90
N LEU A 188 5.19 -21.74 -31.67
CA LEU A 188 5.96 -22.73 -30.92
C LEU A 188 5.11 -23.94 -30.49
N VAL A 189 3.79 -23.80 -30.51
CA VAL A 189 2.83 -24.82 -30.05
C VAL A 189 1.96 -25.26 -31.23
N SER A 190 1.84 -26.58 -31.42
CA SER A 190 0.91 -27.18 -32.39
C SER A 190 -0.55 -26.80 -32.09
N GLU A 191 -1.39 -26.71 -33.13
CA GLU A 191 -2.80 -26.32 -33.00
C GLU A 191 -3.58 -27.24 -32.02
N GLU A 192 -3.21 -28.52 -31.99
CA GLU A 192 -3.79 -29.54 -31.08
C GLU A 192 -3.57 -29.19 -29.59
N ASN A 193 -2.50 -28.45 -29.28
CA ASN A 193 -2.09 -28.13 -27.90
C ASN A 193 -2.49 -26.71 -27.47
N ILE A 194 -3.26 -25.97 -28.28
CA ILE A 194 -3.68 -24.59 -27.96
C ILE A 194 -4.50 -24.54 -26.67
N PHE A 195 -5.46 -25.47 -26.49
CA PHE A 195 -6.30 -25.48 -25.28
C PHE A 195 -5.48 -25.68 -24.01
N LEU A 196 -4.57 -26.67 -24.02
CA LEU A 196 -3.69 -26.95 -22.89
C LEU A 196 -2.76 -25.76 -22.58
N THR A 197 -2.25 -25.11 -23.62
CA THR A 197 -1.41 -23.91 -23.47
C THR A 197 -2.18 -22.75 -22.86
N LYS A 198 -3.42 -22.52 -23.29
CA LYS A 198 -4.31 -21.51 -22.68
C LYS A 198 -4.58 -21.82 -21.21
N LEU A 199 -4.83 -23.08 -20.88
CA LEU A 199 -5.06 -23.52 -19.50
C LEU A 199 -3.82 -23.28 -18.62
N ILE A 200 -2.64 -23.72 -19.07
CA ILE A 200 -1.38 -23.55 -18.32
C ILE A 200 -1.02 -22.07 -18.18
N GLY A 201 -1.09 -21.30 -19.27
CA GLY A 201 -0.82 -19.85 -19.26
C GLY A 201 -1.79 -19.10 -18.34
N GLY A 202 -3.07 -19.48 -18.33
CA GLY A 202 -4.05 -18.94 -17.40
C GLY A 202 -3.73 -19.28 -15.94
N LEU A 203 -3.36 -20.52 -15.64
CA LEU A 203 -2.94 -20.90 -14.28
C LEU A 203 -1.70 -20.13 -13.81
N ILE A 204 -0.72 -19.93 -14.69
CA ILE A 204 0.49 -19.14 -14.39
C ILE A 204 0.11 -17.69 -14.07
N VAL A 205 -0.66 -17.02 -14.93
CA VAL A 205 -1.04 -15.62 -14.73
C VAL A 205 -1.92 -15.46 -13.49
N SER A 206 -2.89 -16.36 -13.28
CA SER A 206 -3.78 -16.31 -12.12
C SER A 206 -3.00 -16.49 -10.81
N THR A 207 -2.12 -17.49 -10.74
CA THR A 207 -1.28 -17.75 -9.56
C THR A 207 -0.33 -16.58 -9.30
N THR A 208 0.28 -16.03 -10.35
CA THR A 208 1.20 -14.89 -10.24
C THR A 208 0.47 -13.62 -9.77
N GLY A 209 -0.72 -13.36 -10.31
CA GLY A 209 -1.57 -12.26 -9.89
C GLY A 209 -2.00 -12.40 -8.43
N ALA A 210 -2.44 -13.59 -8.02
CA ALA A 210 -2.84 -13.89 -6.65
C ALA A 210 -1.66 -13.80 -5.65
N LEU A 211 -0.48 -14.27 -6.04
CA LEU A 211 0.77 -14.13 -5.28
C LEU A 211 1.09 -12.67 -5.04
N THR A 212 1.13 -11.88 -6.12
CA THR A 212 1.42 -10.45 -6.10
C THR A 212 0.42 -9.68 -5.23
N ALA A 213 -0.88 -9.96 -5.38
CA ALA A 213 -1.96 -9.38 -4.58
C ALA A 213 -1.73 -9.59 -3.10
N SER A 214 -1.40 -10.82 -2.73
CA SER A 214 -1.28 -11.25 -1.35
C SER A 214 -0.04 -10.63 -0.69
N THR A 215 1.10 -10.58 -1.38
CA THR A 215 2.31 -9.92 -0.88
C THR A 215 2.14 -8.41 -0.74
N LEU A 216 1.49 -7.76 -1.72
CA LEU A 216 1.15 -6.34 -1.66
C LEU A 216 0.22 -6.04 -0.48
N SER A 217 -0.85 -6.82 -0.32
CA SER A 217 -1.84 -6.67 0.75
C SER A 217 -1.16 -6.73 2.13
N ILE A 218 -0.35 -7.75 2.39
CA ILE A 218 0.40 -7.89 3.66
C ILE A 218 1.33 -6.70 3.90
N GLY A 219 2.09 -6.29 2.87
CA GLY A 219 3.04 -5.19 2.97
C GLY A 219 2.38 -3.84 3.27
N ILE A 220 1.35 -3.50 2.50
CA ILE A 220 0.57 -2.26 2.67
C ILE A 220 -0.09 -2.24 4.06
N LEU A 221 -0.61 -3.37 4.55
CA LEU A 221 -1.26 -3.44 5.86
C LEU A 221 -0.35 -3.01 7.01
N LEU A 222 0.93 -3.38 6.98
CA LEU A 222 1.88 -2.99 8.03
C LEU A 222 2.17 -1.48 8.04
N VAL A 223 2.33 -0.90 6.85
CA VAL A 223 2.54 0.55 6.67
C VAL A 223 1.30 1.32 7.14
N MET A 224 0.13 0.88 6.70
CA MET A 224 -1.17 1.45 7.09
C MET A 224 -1.38 1.38 8.60
N TYR A 225 -1.01 0.25 9.22
CA TYR A 225 -1.06 0.10 10.67
C TYR A 225 -0.18 1.13 11.40
N GLY A 226 1.03 1.37 10.91
CA GLY A 226 1.91 2.42 11.44
C GLY A 226 1.29 3.80 11.38
N ILE A 227 0.84 4.21 10.19
CA ILE A 227 0.23 5.52 9.93
C ILE A 227 -1.00 5.74 10.82
N VAL A 228 -1.92 4.79 10.85
CA VAL A 228 -3.16 4.87 11.63
C VAL A 228 -2.87 4.89 13.13
N THR A 229 -1.93 4.06 13.59
CA THR A 229 -1.57 4.00 15.01
C THR A 229 -0.96 5.31 15.46
N LEU A 230 -0.04 5.89 14.70
CA LEU A 230 0.52 7.21 14.99
C LEU A 230 -0.56 8.29 15.01
N TYR A 231 -1.45 8.31 14.01
CA TYR A 231 -2.55 9.28 13.96
C TYR A 231 -3.45 9.19 15.20
N LEU A 232 -3.94 7.99 15.52
CA LEU A 232 -4.87 7.79 16.63
C LEU A 232 -4.23 8.08 17.99
N TRP A 233 -2.97 7.67 18.20
CA TRP A 233 -2.27 7.99 19.45
C TRP A 233 -1.92 9.47 19.58
N THR A 234 -1.63 10.15 18.46
CA THR A 234 -1.41 11.60 18.49
C THR A 234 -2.72 12.33 18.80
N LEU A 235 -3.84 11.90 18.21
CA LEU A 235 -5.18 12.38 18.56
C LEU A 235 -5.49 12.16 20.04
N PHE A 236 -5.10 11.00 20.58
CA PHE A 236 -5.25 10.70 22.01
C PHE A 236 -4.44 11.61 22.92
N LEU A 237 -3.27 12.09 22.46
CA LEU A 237 -2.39 12.96 23.23
C LEU A 237 -2.85 14.41 23.30
N VAL A 238 -3.58 14.90 22.29
CA VAL A 238 -4.07 16.29 22.27
C VAL A 238 -4.85 16.56 23.56
N PRO A 239 -4.48 17.60 24.34
CA PRO A 239 -5.19 17.99 25.54
C PRO A 239 -6.69 18.12 25.32
N SER A 240 -7.45 17.74 26.33
CA SER A 240 -8.91 17.90 26.37
C SER A 240 -9.25 18.34 27.78
N ASP A 241 -10.10 19.35 27.90
CA ASP A 241 -10.41 20.07 29.14
C ASP A 241 -10.86 19.16 30.30
N LYS A 242 -11.36 17.96 29.98
CA LYS A 242 -12.03 17.06 30.94
C LYS A 242 -11.13 15.95 31.50
N SER A 243 -9.93 15.71 30.96
CA SER A 243 -9.05 14.62 31.44
C SER A 243 -7.59 14.82 31.05
N ALA A 244 -6.90 15.77 31.68
CA ALA A 244 -5.50 16.03 31.35
C ALA A 244 -4.59 14.85 31.72
N LEU A 245 -3.86 14.33 30.74
CA LEU A 245 -2.70 13.46 31.00
C LEU A 245 -1.65 14.29 31.75
N SER A 246 -0.92 13.65 32.67
CA SER A 246 0.22 14.31 33.30
C SER A 246 1.27 14.65 32.23
N PHE A 247 1.97 15.78 32.40
CA PHE A 247 3.00 16.24 31.46
C PHE A 247 4.03 15.14 31.16
N ASP A 248 4.53 14.50 32.21
CA ASP A 248 5.59 13.49 32.08
C ASP A 248 5.11 12.25 31.31
N THR A 249 3.87 11.81 31.55
CA THR A 249 3.27 10.70 30.78
C THR A 249 3.04 11.09 29.33
N GLY A 250 2.51 12.30 29.08
CA GLY A 250 2.30 12.81 27.72
C GLY A 250 3.60 12.86 26.92
N VAL A 251 4.67 13.42 27.49
CA VAL A 251 6.00 13.48 26.87
C VAL A 251 6.59 12.08 26.64
N LYS A 252 6.42 11.15 27.60
CA LYS A 252 6.90 9.76 27.45
C LYS A 252 6.20 9.04 26.30
N ILE A 253 4.88 9.13 26.21
CA ILE A 253 4.09 8.58 25.10
C ILE A 253 4.53 9.22 23.78
N TYR A 254 4.68 10.56 23.75
CA TYR A 254 5.10 11.28 22.57
C TYR A 254 6.48 10.83 22.03
N ARG A 255 7.45 10.63 22.92
CA ARG A 255 8.77 10.10 22.56
C ARG A 255 8.70 8.65 22.06
N ALA A 256 7.83 7.83 22.66
CA ALA A 256 7.60 6.47 22.17
C ALA A 256 6.94 6.45 20.78
N LEU A 257 6.03 7.39 20.48
CA LEU A 257 5.49 7.57 19.12
C LEU A 257 6.59 7.97 18.13
N ARG A 258 7.55 8.80 18.53
CA ARG A 258 8.71 9.11 17.69
C ARG A 258 9.51 7.86 17.32
N VAL A 259 9.71 6.93 18.26
CA VAL A 259 10.35 5.64 17.98
C VAL A 259 9.54 4.83 16.98
N MET A 260 8.20 4.79 17.12
CA MET A 260 7.31 4.14 16.16
C MET A 260 7.46 4.74 14.75
N THR A 261 7.53 6.06 14.64
CA THR A 261 7.76 6.76 13.37
C THR A 261 9.08 6.35 12.72
N LEU A 262 10.18 6.26 13.49
CA LEU A 262 11.48 5.85 12.96
C LEU A 262 11.47 4.40 12.46
N VAL A 263 10.85 3.49 13.22
CA VAL A 263 10.70 2.09 12.82
C VAL A 263 9.86 1.96 11.54
N GLN A 264 8.78 2.73 11.44
CA GLN A 264 7.94 2.76 10.23
C GLN A 264 8.68 3.34 9.03
N PHE A 265 9.46 4.39 9.22
CA PHE A 265 10.26 4.98 8.15
C PHE A 265 11.33 4.00 7.64
N ASP A 266 12.03 3.30 8.54
CA ASP A 266 13.01 2.27 8.15
C ASP A 266 12.37 1.14 7.35
N LEU A 267 11.20 0.66 7.78
CA LEU A 267 10.42 -0.32 7.03
C LEU A 267 10.00 0.21 5.64
N SER A 268 9.50 1.44 5.56
CA SER A 268 9.09 2.05 4.29
C SER A 268 10.25 2.20 3.32
N ARG A 269 11.47 2.44 3.81
CA ARG A 269 12.70 2.48 3.00
C ARG A 269 13.00 1.13 2.36
N ASP A 270 12.83 0.05 3.10
CA ASP A 270 13.07 -1.29 2.55
C ASP A 270 12.00 -1.71 1.54
N LEU A 271 10.75 -1.30 1.75
CA LEU A 271 9.64 -1.64 0.87
C LEU A 271 9.58 -0.78 -0.39
N VAL A 272 10.22 0.40 -0.39
CA VAL A 272 10.33 1.42 -1.45
C VAL A 272 9.00 2.00 -1.93
N LEU A 273 7.99 1.16 -2.22
CA LEU A 273 6.68 1.55 -2.71
C LEU A 273 6.01 2.63 -1.84
N PRO A 274 6.00 2.54 -0.49
CA PRO A 274 5.38 3.58 0.33
C PRO A 274 6.06 4.95 0.19
N LEU A 275 7.34 4.99 -0.19
CA LEU A 275 8.10 6.22 -0.39
C LEU A 275 8.04 6.77 -1.81
N MET A 276 7.52 5.99 -2.75
CA MET A 276 7.40 6.36 -4.18
C MET A 276 5.94 6.33 -4.64
N HIS A 277 4.99 6.26 -3.70
CA HIS A 277 3.59 6.02 -4.01
C HIS A 277 2.99 7.16 -4.83
N HIS A 278 3.48 8.39 -4.66
CA HIS A 278 3.10 9.52 -5.51
C HIS A 278 3.50 9.34 -6.94
N PHE A 279 4.78 9.04 -7.13
CA PHE A 279 5.33 8.77 -8.44
C PHE A 279 4.52 7.66 -9.13
N TYR A 280 4.22 6.57 -8.40
CA TYR A 280 3.39 5.50 -8.93
C TYR A 280 1.95 5.95 -9.24
N ALA A 281 1.31 6.73 -8.38
CA ALA A 281 -0.04 7.23 -8.61
C ALA A 281 -0.11 8.14 -9.85
N VAL A 282 0.87 9.03 -10.02
CA VAL A 282 0.97 9.92 -11.19
C VAL A 282 1.20 9.10 -12.46
N VAL A 283 2.20 8.22 -12.48
CA VAL A 283 2.48 7.37 -13.65
C VAL A 283 1.26 6.50 -14.01
N TRP A 284 0.61 5.91 -13.01
CA TRP A 284 -0.57 5.08 -13.18
C TRP A 284 -1.74 5.86 -13.80
N ALA A 285 -2.02 7.07 -13.30
CA ALA A 285 -3.07 7.94 -13.82
C ALA A 285 -2.73 8.52 -15.21
N THR A 286 -1.51 9.01 -15.42
CA THR A 286 -1.02 9.51 -16.72
C THR A 286 -1.19 8.47 -17.79
N MET A 287 -0.74 7.24 -17.53
CA MET A 287 -0.81 6.19 -18.53
C MET A 287 -2.25 5.73 -18.81
N ALA A 288 -3.12 5.78 -17.80
CA ALA A 288 -4.54 5.50 -17.99
C ALA A 288 -5.19 6.52 -18.95
N ILE A 289 -4.95 7.82 -18.74
CA ILE A 289 -5.47 8.87 -19.62
C ILE A 289 -4.82 8.77 -21.00
N TYR A 290 -3.51 8.60 -21.07
CA TYR A 290 -2.77 8.44 -22.32
C TYR A 290 -3.36 7.32 -23.18
N CYS A 291 -3.60 6.13 -22.62
CA CYS A 291 -4.16 5.01 -23.36
C CYS A 291 -5.57 5.29 -23.89
N VAL A 292 -6.43 5.99 -23.12
CA VAL A 292 -7.75 6.43 -23.62
C VAL A 292 -7.59 7.45 -24.74
N MET A 293 -6.73 8.44 -24.59
CA MET A 293 -6.51 9.50 -25.60
C MET A 293 -5.95 8.92 -26.90
N ILE A 294 -5.01 7.98 -26.82
CA ILE A 294 -4.50 7.25 -27.98
C ILE A 294 -5.62 6.50 -28.70
N GLN A 295 -6.53 5.88 -27.95
CA GLN A 295 -7.68 5.19 -28.54
C GLN A 295 -8.62 6.16 -29.26
N VAL A 296 -8.86 7.36 -28.70
CA VAL A 296 -9.61 8.43 -29.37
C VAL A 296 -8.93 8.83 -30.68
N ILE A 297 -7.62 9.10 -30.64
CA ILE A 297 -6.85 9.63 -31.78
C ILE A 297 -6.76 8.59 -32.91
N VAL A 298 -6.48 7.33 -32.59
CA VAL A 298 -6.23 6.28 -33.61
C VAL A 298 -7.54 5.73 -34.17
N SER A 299 -8.51 5.46 -33.31
CA SER A 299 -9.71 4.72 -33.70
C SER A 299 -10.95 5.61 -33.85
N GLY A 300 -10.89 6.87 -33.43
CA GLY A 300 -12.04 7.78 -33.37
C GLY A 300 -13.13 7.37 -32.38
N LYS A 301 -12.93 6.28 -31.62
CA LYS A 301 -13.93 5.69 -30.70
C LYS A 301 -13.24 5.12 -29.47
N VAL A 302 -13.80 5.39 -28.28
CA VAL A 302 -13.35 4.79 -27.01
C VAL A 302 -14.26 3.63 -26.66
N THR A 303 -13.68 2.46 -26.38
CA THR A 303 -14.46 1.31 -25.89
C THR A 303 -14.90 1.56 -24.44
N PRO A 304 -16.14 1.17 -24.05
CA PRO A 304 -16.61 1.31 -22.67
C PRO A 304 -15.68 0.69 -21.63
N PHE A 305 -15.01 -0.41 -21.99
CA PHE A 305 -14.01 -1.08 -21.16
C PHE A 305 -12.83 -0.17 -20.82
N SER A 306 -12.16 0.42 -21.81
CA SER A 306 -11.04 1.34 -21.60
C SER A 306 -11.43 2.54 -20.73
N MET A 307 -12.63 3.08 -20.95
CA MET A 307 -13.11 4.20 -20.13
C MET A 307 -13.34 3.76 -18.68
N LEU A 308 -13.99 2.62 -18.45
CA LEU A 308 -14.21 2.07 -17.11
C LEU A 308 -12.88 1.80 -16.38
N VAL A 309 -11.92 1.17 -17.06
CA VAL A 309 -10.58 0.91 -16.53
C VAL A 309 -9.89 2.23 -16.18
N CYS A 310 -9.89 3.20 -17.09
CA CYS A 310 -9.25 4.50 -16.87
C CYS A 310 -9.85 5.26 -15.68
N VAL A 311 -11.19 5.36 -15.60
CA VAL A 311 -11.86 5.99 -14.44
C VAL A 311 -11.50 5.24 -13.15
N THR A 312 -11.56 3.91 -13.15
CA THR A 312 -11.24 3.11 -11.96
C THR A 312 -9.78 3.33 -11.53
N MET A 313 -8.84 3.36 -12.48
CA MET A 313 -7.42 3.60 -12.22
C MET A 313 -7.17 4.97 -11.61
N ILE A 314 -7.79 6.03 -12.16
CA ILE A 314 -7.69 7.40 -11.64
C ILE A 314 -8.29 7.50 -10.24
N LEU A 315 -9.46 6.90 -10.02
CA LEU A 315 -10.13 6.89 -8.72
C LEU A 315 -9.29 6.16 -7.66
N VAL A 316 -8.72 5.01 -8.00
CA VAL A 316 -7.85 4.26 -7.07
C VAL A 316 -6.57 5.04 -6.78
N ALA A 317 -5.89 5.61 -7.78
CA ALA A 317 -4.70 6.41 -7.59
C ALA A 317 -4.99 7.64 -6.71
N GLY A 318 -6.05 8.39 -7.04
CA GLY A 318 -6.48 9.55 -6.26
C GLY A 318 -6.89 9.18 -4.84
N TYR A 319 -7.54 8.03 -4.64
CA TYR A 319 -7.92 7.55 -3.32
C TYR A 319 -6.71 7.17 -2.45
N VAL A 320 -5.73 6.47 -3.02
CA VAL A 320 -4.49 6.09 -2.32
C VAL A 320 -3.71 7.34 -1.91
N GLU A 321 -3.52 8.28 -2.84
CA GLU A 321 -2.89 9.58 -2.57
C GLU A 321 -3.63 10.33 -1.46
N TRP A 322 -4.95 10.50 -1.64
CA TRP A 322 -5.77 11.20 -0.66
C TRP A 322 -5.69 10.57 0.71
N PHE A 323 -5.73 9.24 0.80
CA PHE A 323 -5.65 8.54 2.07
C PHE A 323 -4.29 8.76 2.75
N ALA A 324 -3.19 8.53 2.02
CA ALA A 324 -1.84 8.67 2.55
C ALA A 324 -1.60 10.10 3.07
N ILE A 325 -1.96 11.08 2.26
CA ILE A 325 -1.78 12.51 2.55
C ILE A 325 -2.68 12.94 3.69
N ALA A 326 -3.98 12.67 3.62
CA ALA A 326 -4.93 13.19 4.59
C ALA A 326 -4.64 12.66 6.00
N ILE A 327 -4.26 11.38 6.14
CA ILE A 327 -3.97 10.83 7.47
C ILE A 327 -2.61 11.30 7.99
N VAL A 328 -1.57 11.34 7.15
CA VAL A 328 -0.24 11.84 7.56
C VAL A 328 -0.31 13.34 7.92
N ALA A 329 -1.00 14.15 7.12
CA ALA A 329 -1.24 15.56 7.40
C ALA A 329 -2.00 15.75 8.71
N LYS A 330 -3.11 15.03 8.92
CA LYS A 330 -3.86 15.09 10.18
C LYS A 330 -3.01 14.67 11.38
N GLY A 331 -2.21 13.61 11.25
CA GLY A 331 -1.28 13.17 12.30
C GLY A 331 -0.25 14.26 12.64
N THR A 332 0.33 14.89 11.62
CA THR A 332 1.31 15.98 11.77
C THR A 332 0.69 17.20 12.43
N THR A 333 -0.49 17.63 11.98
CA THR A 333 -1.22 18.77 12.55
C THR A 333 -1.57 18.51 14.02
N LEU A 334 -2.10 17.34 14.35
CA LEU A 334 -2.37 16.96 15.75
C LEU A 334 -1.09 16.94 16.59
N SER A 335 0.03 16.51 16.02
CA SER A 335 1.32 16.53 16.70
C SER A 335 1.78 17.96 16.99
N LYS A 336 1.58 18.91 16.06
CA LYS A 336 1.88 20.33 16.28
C LYS A 336 0.97 20.91 17.35
N THR A 337 -0.34 20.64 17.27
CA THR A 337 -1.33 21.09 18.25
C THR A 337 -0.97 20.61 19.65
N PHE A 338 -0.60 19.35 19.81
CA PHE A 338 -0.13 18.82 21.08
C PHE A 338 1.07 19.61 21.63
N ILE A 339 2.10 19.88 20.82
CA ILE A 339 3.28 20.64 21.25
C ILE A 339 2.89 22.07 21.66
N LEU A 340 2.04 22.73 20.87
CA LEU A 340 1.60 24.11 21.10
C LEU A 340 0.78 24.22 22.39
N GLU A 341 -0.21 23.34 22.58
CA GLU A 341 -1.05 23.33 23.78
C GLU A 341 -0.25 22.93 25.02
N ALA A 342 0.63 21.93 24.92
CA ALA A 342 1.52 21.58 26.02
C ALA A 342 2.44 22.75 26.39
N ARG A 343 2.89 23.55 25.41
CA ARG A 343 3.71 24.74 25.65
C ARG A 343 2.90 25.82 26.37
N ARG A 344 1.66 26.09 25.93
CA ARG A 344 0.75 27.05 26.59
C ARG A 344 0.47 26.62 28.04
N ASN A 345 0.13 25.36 28.26
CA ASN A 345 -0.25 24.83 29.57
C ASN A 345 0.92 24.75 30.57
N HIS A 346 2.16 24.70 30.09
CA HIS A 346 3.34 24.55 30.93
C HIS A 346 4.37 25.68 30.77
N GLU A 347 3.94 26.83 30.23
CA GLU A 347 4.82 27.95 29.94
C GLU A 347 5.59 28.40 31.18
N LYS A 348 4.93 28.48 32.34
CA LYS A 348 5.52 28.97 33.60
C LYS A 348 6.70 28.12 34.11
N ASN A 349 6.83 26.86 33.70
CA ASN A 349 7.90 25.98 34.17
C ASN A 349 9.08 25.92 33.18
N LYS A 350 10.23 26.49 33.58
CA LYS A 350 11.45 26.58 32.76
C LYS A 350 11.95 25.21 32.27
N TYR A 351 11.91 24.18 33.12
CA TYR A 351 12.34 22.82 32.76
C TYR A 351 11.40 22.19 31.72
N ARG A 352 10.08 22.24 31.95
CA ARG A 352 9.08 21.71 30.99
C ARG A 352 9.15 22.44 29.65
N ARG A 353 9.35 23.76 29.68
CA ARG A 353 9.56 24.57 28.47
C ARG A 353 10.78 24.11 27.67
N ARG A 354 11.90 23.81 28.34
CA ARG A 354 13.12 23.28 27.67
C ARG A 354 12.84 21.91 27.03
N ILE A 355 12.14 21.02 27.72
CA ILE A 355 11.74 19.71 27.14
C ILE A 355 10.88 19.90 25.90
N LEU A 356 9.83 20.74 25.97
CA LEU A 356 8.93 20.95 24.84
C LEU A 356 9.60 21.61 23.63
N ARG A 357 10.61 22.46 23.84
CA ARG A 357 11.44 23.02 22.76
C ARG A 357 12.31 21.96 22.05
N SER A 358 12.62 20.85 22.72
CA SER A 358 13.37 19.74 22.13
C SER A 358 12.48 18.73 21.38
N LEU A 359 11.16 18.84 21.51
CA LEU A 359 10.23 17.97 20.78
C LEU A 359 10.05 18.51 19.36
N LEU A 360 10.17 17.61 18.39
CA LEU A 360 9.84 17.84 17.00
C LEU A 360 8.53 17.12 16.70
N PRO A 361 7.68 17.65 15.80
CA PRO A 361 6.48 16.96 15.34
C PRO A 361 6.77 15.52 14.91
N ASN A 362 5.91 14.58 15.31
CA ASN A 362 5.96 13.22 14.83
C ASN A 362 5.22 13.17 13.50
N TYR A 363 5.92 12.83 12.42
CA TYR A 363 5.34 12.62 11.09
C TYR A 363 6.10 11.50 10.40
N ILE A 364 5.40 10.65 9.64
CA ILE A 364 6.07 9.70 8.75
C ILE A 364 6.39 10.47 7.47
N ASN A 365 7.67 10.56 7.12
CA ASN A 365 8.05 11.13 5.83
C ASN A 365 7.79 10.10 4.72
N LEU A 366 6.68 10.26 4.01
CA LEU A 366 6.30 9.43 2.84
C LEU A 366 6.49 10.25 1.55
N GLU A 367 7.71 10.70 1.23
CA GLU A 367 8.03 11.50 0.03
C GLU A 367 7.62 13.00 0.12
N PHE A 368 6.41 13.30 0.62
CA PHE A 368 5.79 14.64 0.52
C PHE A 368 6.29 15.70 1.48
N VAL A 369 6.95 15.29 2.55
CA VAL A 369 7.29 16.18 3.66
C VAL A 369 8.77 16.53 3.59
N SER A 370 9.27 16.77 2.38
CA SER A 370 10.64 17.24 2.16
C SER A 370 10.73 18.77 2.14
N SER A 371 9.64 19.49 1.86
CA SER A 371 9.63 20.96 1.93
C SER A 371 9.23 21.46 3.32
N VAL A 372 9.97 22.46 3.80
CA VAL A 372 9.70 23.13 5.08
C VAL A 372 8.33 23.82 5.06
N GLU A 373 7.87 24.26 3.89
CA GLU A 373 6.54 24.84 3.67
C GLU A 373 5.39 23.85 3.90
N THR A 374 5.42 22.67 3.27
CA THR A 374 4.39 21.63 3.54
C THR A 374 4.43 21.17 4.99
N MET A 375 5.61 21.17 5.61
CA MET A 375 5.74 20.97 7.06
C MET A 375 5.14 22.09 7.90
N GLN A 376 5.13 23.34 7.46
CA GLN A 376 4.67 24.49 8.24
C GLN A 376 3.17 24.74 8.04
N GLU A 377 2.73 24.78 6.79
CA GLU A 377 1.40 25.26 6.38
C GLU A 377 0.37 24.14 6.28
N GLY A 378 0.82 22.89 6.07
CA GLY A 378 -0.04 21.74 5.84
C GLY A 378 -0.03 21.32 4.38
N ILE A 379 -0.89 20.36 4.02
CA ILE A 379 -1.04 19.92 2.64
C ILE A 379 -2.39 20.48 2.15
N ASP A 380 -2.32 21.55 1.35
CA ASP A 380 -3.49 22.24 0.80
C ASP A 380 -4.07 21.53 -0.42
N MET A 381 -5.28 21.91 -0.82
CA MET A 381 -5.94 21.43 -2.04
C MET A 381 -5.08 21.66 -3.29
N GLU A 382 -4.17 22.63 -3.23
CA GLU A 382 -3.14 22.88 -4.24
C GLU A 382 -2.31 21.63 -4.54
N TYR A 383 -2.04 20.77 -3.55
CA TYR A 383 -1.34 19.51 -3.79
C TYR A 383 -2.10 18.60 -4.77
N PHE A 384 -3.42 18.46 -4.60
CA PHE A 384 -4.23 17.63 -5.50
C PHE A 384 -4.37 18.28 -6.88
N ALA A 385 -4.41 19.61 -6.94
CA ALA A 385 -4.35 20.34 -8.20
C ALA A 385 -3.01 20.06 -8.91
N ASN A 386 -1.89 20.11 -8.19
CA ASN A 386 -0.55 19.77 -8.70
C ASN A 386 -0.44 18.32 -9.16
N PHE A 387 -1.10 17.38 -8.47
CA PHE A 387 -1.21 15.99 -8.94
C PHE A 387 -1.91 15.91 -10.30
N LEU A 388 -3.09 16.53 -10.44
CA LEU A 388 -3.85 16.55 -11.69
C LEU A 388 -3.10 17.28 -12.81
N GLU A 389 -2.41 18.37 -12.49
CA GLU A 389 -1.58 19.13 -13.41
C GLU A 389 -0.42 18.27 -13.92
N ARG A 390 0.33 17.60 -13.04
CA ARG A 390 1.41 16.68 -13.43
C ARG A 390 0.89 15.55 -14.31
N VAL A 391 -0.24 14.95 -13.95
CA VAL A 391 -0.85 13.88 -14.72
C VAL A 391 -1.19 14.38 -16.13
N THR A 392 -1.81 15.55 -16.25
CA THR A 392 -2.21 16.16 -17.52
C THR A 392 -1.01 16.58 -18.36
N SER A 393 -0.05 17.27 -17.75
CA SER A 393 1.20 17.72 -18.38
C SER A 393 1.98 16.56 -18.96
N ASN A 394 2.24 15.51 -18.17
CA ASN A 394 2.92 14.30 -18.64
C ASN A 394 2.15 13.61 -19.77
N THR A 395 0.82 13.57 -19.68
CA THR A 395 -0.01 12.98 -20.75
C THR A 395 0.14 13.76 -22.05
N ILE A 396 0.08 15.09 -22.00
CA ILE A 396 0.28 15.96 -23.17
C ILE A 396 1.69 15.76 -23.74
N SER A 397 2.73 15.75 -22.91
CA SER A 397 4.10 15.50 -23.37
C SER A 397 4.25 14.15 -24.08
N LEU A 398 3.65 13.08 -23.55
CA LEU A 398 3.66 11.76 -24.19
C LEU A 398 2.89 11.74 -25.51
N LEU A 399 1.79 12.48 -25.62
CA LEU A 399 1.02 12.61 -26.85
C LEU A 399 1.81 13.40 -27.91
N LEU A 400 2.49 14.49 -27.52
CA LEU A 400 3.30 15.31 -28.42
C LEU A 400 4.54 14.56 -28.91
N ALA A 401 5.21 13.77 -28.05
CA ALA A 401 6.40 13.00 -28.41
C ALA A 401 6.14 11.84 -29.40
N ARG A 402 4.86 11.52 -29.65
CA ARG A 402 4.46 10.49 -30.62
C ARG A 402 4.41 11.02 -32.05
N ASN A 403 4.11 12.31 -32.23
CA ASN A 403 4.08 12.98 -33.52
C ASN A 403 5.49 13.29 -33.98
#